data_AF-A0A936WJA5-F1
#
_entry.id   AF-A0A936WJA5-F1
#
_cell.length_a   1.000
_cell.length_b   1.000
_cell.length_c   1.000
_cell.angle_alpha   90.00
_cell.angle_beta   90.00
_cell.angle_gamma   90.00
#
_symmetry.space_group_name_H-M   'P 1'
#
loop_
_entity.id
_entity.type
_entity.pdbx_description
1 polymer ?
#
loop_
_entity_poly.entity_id
_entity_poly.type
_entity_poly.pdbx_seq_one_letter_code
_entity_poly.pdbx_strand_id
1 'polypeptide(L)' 'MGKTLKSAVANAGKGADPARLKVAKAWVNHGPALKRVMPKAMGSRAMFKRKTCHLTIVVSDN' A
#
# COMPACT_ATOMS: atom_id res chain seq x y z
N MET A 1 -3.80 3.23 -4.15
CA MET A 1 -4.61 2.18 -4.81
C MET A 1 -4.50 2.24 -6.32
N GLY A 2 -5.02 3.28 -6.99
CA GLY A 2 -5.06 3.33 -8.47
C GLY A 2 -3.71 3.17 -9.18
N LYS A 3 -2.62 3.74 -8.67
CA LYS A 3 -1.26 3.55 -9.24
C LYS A 3 -0.79 2.10 -9.15
N THR A 4 -0.98 1.46 -8.00
CA THR A 4 -0.58 0.06 -7.76
C THR A 4 -1.39 -0.90 -8.63
N LEU A 5 -2.69 -0.63 -8.83
CA LEU A 5 -3.55 -1.46 -9.68
C LEU A 5 -3.16 -1.35 -11.16
N LYS A 6 -2.90 -0.13 -11.65
CA LYS A 6 -2.36 0.10 -13.01
C LYS A 6 -1.02 -0.59 -13.22
N SER A 7 -0.13 -0.54 -12.21
CA SER A 7 1.14 -1.25 -12.23
C SER A 7 0.96 -2.76 -12.24
N ALA A 8 0.01 -3.31 -11.49
CA ALA A 8 -0.27 -4.75 -11.46
C ALA A 8 -0.77 -5.25 -12.82
N VAL A 9 -1.67 -4.49 -13.48
CA VAL A 9 -2.14 -4.79 -14.84
C VAL A 9 -0.99 -4.72 -15.85
N ALA A 10 -0.12 -3.71 -15.76
CA ALA A 10 1.04 -3.61 -16.64
C ALA A 10 2.05 -4.77 -16.44
N ASN A 11 2.17 -5.29 -15.22
CA ASN A 11 3.07 -6.40 -14.90
C ASN A 11 2.51 -7.79 -15.28
N ALA A 12 1.21 -7.91 -15.59
CA ALA A 12 0.58 -9.18 -15.94
C ALA A 12 1.10 -9.81 -17.27
N GLY A 13 1.93 -9.09 -18.03
CA GLY A 13 2.69 -9.60 -19.18
C GLY A 13 2.00 -9.43 -20.53
N LYS A 14 2.78 -9.51 -21.63
CA LYS A 14 2.33 -9.24 -23.02
C LYS A 14 1.28 -10.19 -23.59
N GLY A 15 0.90 -11.25 -22.87
CA GLY A 15 -0.08 -12.25 -23.30
C GLY A 15 -1.41 -12.24 -22.54
N ALA A 16 -1.53 -11.42 -21.48
CA ALA A 16 -2.76 -11.28 -20.71
C ALA A 16 -3.62 -10.15 -21.30
N ASP A 17 -4.88 -10.44 -21.61
CA ASP A 17 -5.83 -9.42 -22.05
C ASP A 17 -6.24 -8.55 -20.84
N PRO A 18 -5.94 -7.24 -20.85
CA PRO A 18 -6.29 -6.35 -19.75
C PRO A 18 -7.80 -6.29 -19.47
N ALA A 19 -8.65 -6.66 -20.43
CA ALA A 19 -10.09 -6.72 -20.23
C ALA A 19 -10.56 -7.94 -19.43
N ARG A 20 -9.73 -9.00 -19.35
CA ARG A 20 -10.08 -10.25 -18.66
C ARG A 20 -9.46 -10.38 -17.27
N LEU A 21 -8.40 -9.62 -16.99
CA LEU A 21 -7.73 -9.59 -15.68
C LEU A 21 -8.68 -9.15 -14.55
N LYS A 22 -8.79 -9.98 -13.53
CA LYS A 22 -9.55 -9.72 -12.30
C LYS A 22 -8.63 -9.65 -11.09
N VAL A 23 -9.07 -8.94 -10.06
CA VAL A 23 -8.36 -8.88 -8.77
C VAL A 23 -8.70 -10.17 -7.99
N ALA A 24 -7.74 -11.09 -7.90
CA ALA A 24 -7.92 -12.34 -7.17
C ALA A 24 -7.80 -12.13 -5.65
N LYS A 25 -6.81 -11.35 -5.23
CA LYS A 25 -6.56 -11.05 -3.81
C LYS A 25 -6.00 -9.63 -3.67
N ALA A 26 -6.44 -8.93 -2.63
CA ALA A 26 -5.86 -7.66 -2.23
C ALA A 26 -5.88 -7.55 -0.72
N TRP A 27 -4.73 -7.22 -0.12
CA TRP A 27 -4.65 -6.98 1.32
C TRP A 27 -3.60 -5.93 1.65
N VAL A 28 -3.69 -5.42 2.87
CA VAL A 28 -2.84 -4.37 3.39
C VAL A 28 -2.18 -4.86 4.67
N ASN A 29 -0.86 -4.86 4.68
CA ASN A 29 -0.05 -5.20 5.84
C ASN A 29 0.49 -3.93 6.50
N HIS A 30 0.75 -4.02 7.80
CA HIS A 30 1.38 -2.93 8.54
C HIS A 30 2.87 -2.84 8.15
N GLY A 31 3.32 -1.63 7.84
CA GLY A 31 4.72 -1.32 7.54
C GLY A 31 5.48 -0.78 8.76
N PRO A 32 6.76 -0.40 8.62
CA PRO A 32 7.49 0.21 9.72
C PRO A 32 6.87 1.55 10.13
N ALA A 33 6.78 1.78 11.44
CA ALA A 33 6.23 3.02 11.98
C ALA A 33 7.36 3.96 12.41
N LEU A 34 7.39 5.16 11.83
CA LEU A 34 8.43 6.15 12.12
C LEU A 34 8.03 6.96 13.36
N LYS A 35 8.89 6.96 14.39
CA LYS A 35 8.70 7.79 15.59
C LYS A 35 9.02 9.25 15.27
N ARG A 36 8.17 10.16 15.73
CA ARG A 36 8.35 11.62 15.63
C ARG A 36 7.97 12.27 16.95
N VAL A 37 8.66 13.35 17.27
CA VAL A 37 8.42 14.14 18.48
C VAL A 37 7.50 15.30 18.11
N MET A 38 6.49 15.55 18.93
CA MET A 38 5.61 16.70 18.82
C MET A 38 5.74 17.55 20.09
N PRO A 39 6.05 18.85 19.97
CA PRO A 39 6.11 19.75 21.12
C PRO A 39 4.72 19.89 21.75
N LYS A 40 4.68 19.99 23.08
CA LYS A 40 3.48 20.14 23.90
C LYS A 40 3.67 21.29 24.89
N ALA A 41 2.59 21.67 25.59
CA ALA A 41 2.62 22.70 26.61
C ALA A 41 3.64 22.40 27.73
N MET A 42 4.08 23.45 28.43
CA MET A 42 4.97 23.36 29.60
C MET A 42 6.30 22.61 29.32
N GLY A 43 6.92 22.84 28.15
CA GLY A 43 8.19 22.19 27.79
C GLY A 43 8.10 20.67 27.57
N SER A 44 6.89 20.11 27.56
CA SER A 44 6.66 18.68 27.38
C SER A 44 6.77 18.26 25.91
N ARG A 45 6.97 16.96 25.68
CA ARG A 45 6.96 16.36 24.35
C ARG A 45 6.15 15.08 24.32
N ALA A 46 5.36 14.90 23.27
CA ALA A 46 4.69 13.65 22.98
C ALA A 46 5.39 12.95 21.80
N MET A 47 5.40 11.62 21.82
CA MET A 47 5.82 10.84 20.65
C MET A 47 4.58 10.38 19.89
N PHE A 48 4.57 10.61 18.59
CA PHE A 48 3.61 10.00 17.69
C PHE A 48 4.33 9.14 16.65
N LYS A 49 3.62 8.13 16.15
CA LYS A 49 4.13 7.22 15.12
C LYS A 49 3.47 7.56 13.79
N ARG A 50 4.25 7.92 12.77
CA ARG A 50 3.76 7.93 11.39
C ARG A 50 3.72 6.48 10.91
N LYS A 51 2.51 5.92 10.85
CA LYS A 51 2.24 4.55 10.39
C LYS A 51 2.37 4.49 8.88
N THR A 52 2.98 3.44 8.36
CA THR A 52 3.02 3.12 6.93
C THR A 52 2.43 1.74 6.71
N CYS A 53 2.10 1.41 5.48
CA CYS A 53 1.52 0.11 5.11
C CYS A 53 2.14 -0.41 3.82
N HIS A 54 2.14 -1.73 3.67
CA HIS A 54 2.45 -2.41 2.42
C HIS A 54 1.15 -2.92 1.80
N LEU A 55 0.89 -2.50 0.56
CA LEU A 55 -0.29 -2.92 -0.21
C LEU A 55 0.14 -3.97 -1.23
N THR A 56 -0.49 -5.14 -1.18
CA THR A 56 -0.28 -6.22 -2.16
C THR A 56 -1.57 -6.43 -2.94
N ILE A 57 -1.46 -6.44 -4.27
CA ILE A 57 -2.56 -6.73 -5.20
C ILE A 57 -2.11 -7.86 -6.10
N VAL A 58 -2.94 -8.90 -6.19
CA VAL A 58 -2.74 -10.05 -7.07
C VAL A 58 -3.81 -10.01 -8.14
N VAL A 59 -3.38 -9.99 -9.40
CA VAL A 59 -4.25 -10.05 -10.58
C VAL A 59 -4.13 -11.43 -11.23
N SER A 60 -5.26 -11.97 -11.69
CA SER A 60 -5.39 -13.29 -12.31
C SER A 60 -6.43 -13.22 -13.43
N ASP A 61 -6.28 -14.07 -14.44
CA ASP A 61 -7.25 -14.23 -15.53
C ASP A 61 -8.38 -15.23 -15.16
N ASN A 62 -8.20 -15.97 -14.05
CA ASN A 62 -9.14 -16.94 -13.51
C ASN A 62 -9.58 -16.55 -12.10
#